data_AF-A0A7X7MTK0-F1
#
_entry.id   AF-A0A7X7MTK0-F1
#
_cell.length_a   1.000
_cell.length_b   1.000
_cell.length_c   1.000
_cell.angle_alpha   90.00
_cell.angle_beta   90.00
_cell.angle_gamma   90.00
#
_symmetry.space_group_name_H-M   'P 1'
#
loop_
_entity.id
_entity.type
_entity.pdbx_description
1 polymer ?
#
loop_
_entity_poly.entity_id
_entity_poly.type
_entity_poly.pdbx_seq_one_letter_code
_entity_poly.pdbx_strand_id
1 'polypeptide(L)'
;GRVMLRAYGSMTYAGLLAMVHARLDKSDPRVRSAVEYCARHWTLEENPGQGQQGLYFYFNVMARALSAAGLDAVPREQRTDAIRWREELAARAIALQRADGSWQNDNNRWWENDPVLATSYTLLALEMAAGLTR
;
A
#
# COMPACT_ATOMS: atom_id res chain seq x y z
N GLY A 1 10.34 3.81 23.43
CA GLY A 1 9.45 2.70 23.04
C GLY A 1 8.85 3.01 21.68
N ARG A 2 8.67 2.03 20.79
CA ARG A 2 7.98 2.24 19.50
C ARG A 2 6.48 2.45 19.76
N VAL A 3 5.90 3.47 19.14
CA VAL A 3 4.45 3.73 19.19
C VAL A 3 3.73 2.59 18.47
N MET A 4 2.86 1.88 19.19
CA MET A 4 1.99 0.86 18.59
C MET A 4 0.69 1.53 18.16
N LEU A 5 0.46 1.61 16.86
CA LEU A 5 -0.77 2.19 16.32
C LEU A 5 -1.94 1.21 16.53
N ARG A 6 -3.11 1.71 16.93
CA ARG A 6 -4.34 0.90 17.00
C ARG A 6 -4.85 0.47 15.61
N ALA A 7 -4.48 1.22 14.57
CA ALA A 7 -4.72 0.90 13.16
C ALA A 7 -3.36 0.79 12.44
N TYR A 8 -3.20 -0.17 11.54
CA TYR A 8 -1.95 -0.39 10.79
C TYR A 8 -2.20 -0.41 9.28
N GLY A 9 -1.16 -0.08 8.52
CA GLY A 9 -1.30 0.34 7.12
C GLY A 9 -2.08 -0.62 6.25
N SER A 10 -1.69 -1.89 6.23
CA SER A 10 -2.36 -2.89 5.38
C SER A 10 -3.85 -3.07 5.69
N MET A 11 -4.26 -2.99 6.96
CA MET A 11 -5.69 -3.10 7.30
C MET A 11 -6.47 -1.81 7.05
N THR A 12 -5.84 -0.64 7.14
CA THR A 12 -6.49 0.61 6.71
C THR A 12 -6.79 0.58 5.22
N TYR A 13 -5.84 0.15 4.39
CA TYR A 13 -6.08 0.01 2.94
C TYR A 13 -7.07 -1.10 2.61
N ALA A 14 -7.04 -2.23 3.33
CA ALA A 14 -8.06 -3.27 3.18
C ALA A 14 -9.47 -2.74 3.50
N GLY A 15 -9.59 -1.94 4.56
CA GLY A 15 -10.84 -1.26 4.93
C GLY A 15 -11.31 -0.28 3.85
N LEU A 16 -10.41 0.54 3.29
CA LEU A 16 -10.73 1.43 2.18
C LEU A 16 -11.24 0.65 0.96
N LEU A 17 -10.54 -0.41 0.56
CA LEU A 17 -10.94 -1.26 -0.55
C LEU A 17 -12.33 -1.88 -0.32
N ALA A 18 -12.59 -2.40 0.88
CA ALA A 18 -13.89 -2.94 1.24
C ALA A 18 -15.01 -1.89 1.15
N MET A 19 -14.78 -0.67 1.63
CA MET A 19 -15.75 0.43 1.54
C MET A 19 -16.06 0.81 0.09
N VAL A 20 -15.05 0.88 -0.78
CA VAL A 20 -15.24 1.14 -2.21
C VAL A 20 -16.09 0.05 -2.86
N HIS A 21 -15.80 -1.22 -2.58
CA HIS A 21 -16.60 -2.34 -3.08
C HIS A 21 -18.03 -2.35 -2.52
N ALA A 22 -18.22 -1.88 -1.29
CA ALA A 22 -19.53 -1.68 -0.67
C ALA A 22 -20.27 -0.42 -1.18
N ARG A 23 -19.76 0.26 -2.22
CA ARG A 23 -20.36 1.42 -2.88
C ARG A 23 -20.49 2.67 -1.98
N LEU A 24 -19.62 2.80 -0.97
CA LEU A 24 -19.49 4.06 -0.25
C LEU A 24 -18.77 5.07 -1.15
N ASP A 25 -19.23 6.32 -1.12
CA ASP A 25 -18.63 7.40 -1.90
C ASP A 25 -17.51 8.12 -1.13
N LYS A 26 -16.80 9.02 -1.83
CA LYS A 26 -15.66 9.78 -1.30
C LYS A 26 -16.04 10.77 -0.18
N SER A 27 -17.32 11.09 -0.03
CA SER A 27 -17.82 11.97 1.03
C SER A 27 -18.11 11.23 2.34
N ASP A 28 -18.23 9.89 2.30
CA ASP A 28 -18.45 9.08 3.49
C ASP A 28 -17.32 9.33 4.53
N PRO A 29 -17.66 9.66 5.78
CA PRO A 29 -16.68 10.01 6.80
C PRO A 29 -15.66 8.89 7.07
N ARG A 30 -16.04 7.62 6.87
CA ARG A 30 -15.14 6.47 7.04
C ARG A 30 -14.14 6.37 5.90
N VAL A 31 -14.57 6.62 4.67
CA VAL A 31 -13.70 6.67 3.48
C VAL A 31 -12.70 7.81 3.64
N ARG A 32 -13.17 9.00 4.01
CA ARG A 32 -12.30 10.16 4.27
C ARG A 32 -11.27 9.87 5.36
N SER A 33 -11.70 9.30 6.49
CA SER A 33 -10.81 8.96 7.60
C SER A 33 -9.71 7.97 7.18
N ALA A 34 -10.05 6.96 6.37
CA ALA A 34 -9.08 6.01 5.85
C ALA A 34 -8.05 6.70 4.94
N VAL A 35 -8.51 7.55 4.00
CA VAL A 35 -7.62 8.31 3.10
C VAL A 35 -6.72 9.28 3.87
N GLU A 36 -7.26 9.96 4.89
CA GLU A 36 -6.50 10.84 5.78
C GLU A 36 -5.41 10.08 6.56
N TYR A 37 -5.73 8.88 7.06
CA TYR A 37 -4.72 8.01 7.68
C TYR A 37 -3.62 7.65 6.67
N CYS A 38 -3.99 7.23 5.45
CA CYS A 38 -3.06 6.87 4.39
C CYS A 38 -2.12 8.04 4.04
N ALA A 39 -2.67 9.26 3.95
CA ALA A 39 -1.91 10.49 3.71
C ALA A 39 -0.91 10.77 4.83
N ARG A 40 -1.36 10.71 6.09
CA ARG A 40 -0.53 11.04 7.27
C ARG A 40 0.56 10.02 7.54
N HIS A 41 0.31 8.76 7.22
CA HIS A 41 1.23 7.64 7.48
C HIS A 41 1.83 7.05 6.21
N TRP A 42 1.88 7.83 5.13
CA TRP A 42 2.46 7.39 3.86
C TRP A 42 3.93 7.00 4.03
N THR A 43 4.27 5.76 3.69
CA THR A 43 5.62 5.23 3.65
C THR A 43 5.64 3.98 2.78
N LEU A 44 6.80 3.68 2.20
CA LEU A 44 7.07 2.41 1.51
C LEU A 44 8.24 1.65 2.15
N GLU A 45 8.72 2.15 3.29
CA GLU A 45 9.82 1.55 4.05
C GLU A 45 9.33 0.50 5.05
N GLU A 46 8.07 0.59 5.47
CA GLU A 46 7.44 -0.35 6.40
C GLU A 46 5.94 -0.50 6.10
N ASN A 47 5.31 -1.53 6.66
CA ASN A 47 3.87 -1.54 6.88
C ASN A 47 3.59 -0.71 8.16
N PRO A 48 2.95 0.47 8.07
CA PRO A 48 2.76 1.37 9.20
C PRO A 48 2.24 0.66 10.46
N GLY A 49 2.99 0.74 11.57
CA GLY A 49 2.62 0.08 12.83
C GLY A 49 2.95 -1.43 12.90
N GLN A 50 3.53 -2.01 11.86
CA GLN A 50 3.96 -3.41 11.79
C GLN A 50 5.44 -3.59 11.40
N GLY A 51 6.15 -2.52 11.02
CA GLY A 51 7.53 -2.61 10.56
C GLY A 51 7.62 -3.39 9.26
N GLN A 52 8.57 -4.32 9.15
CA GLN A 52 8.75 -5.15 7.96
C GLN A 52 7.69 -6.26 7.82
N GLN A 53 6.79 -6.44 8.78
CA GLN A 53 5.83 -7.55 8.72
C GLN A 53 4.74 -7.27 7.67
N GLY A 54 4.60 -8.15 6.68
CA GLY A 54 3.55 -8.03 5.66
C GLY A 54 3.78 -6.86 4.69
N LEU A 55 5.04 -6.52 4.39
CA LEU A 55 5.40 -5.37 3.56
C LEU A 55 4.91 -5.51 2.11
N TYR A 56 5.06 -6.69 1.51
CA TYR A 56 4.65 -6.91 0.13
C TYR A 56 3.14 -7.04 0.01
N PHE A 57 2.48 -7.66 0.99
CA PHE A 57 1.03 -7.63 1.13
C PHE A 57 0.52 -6.19 1.29
N TYR A 58 1.21 -5.37 2.10
CA TYR A 58 0.91 -3.95 2.26
C TYR A 58 0.98 -3.21 0.92
N PHE A 59 2.02 -3.42 0.11
CA PHE A 59 2.14 -2.85 -1.23
C PHE A 59 0.96 -3.23 -2.13
N ASN A 60 0.62 -4.52 -2.16
CA ASN A 60 -0.49 -5.03 -2.96
C ASN A 60 -1.83 -4.40 -2.55
N VAL A 61 -2.20 -4.49 -1.27
CA VAL A 61 -3.52 -3.99 -0.81
C VAL A 61 -3.62 -2.47 -0.93
N MET A 62 -2.52 -1.74 -0.71
CA MET A 62 -2.45 -0.30 -0.93
C MET A 62 -2.72 0.06 -2.40
N ALA A 63 -2.01 -0.57 -3.34
CA ALA A 63 -2.18 -0.29 -4.76
C ALA A 63 -3.61 -0.59 -5.23
N ARG A 64 -4.17 -1.72 -4.79
CA ARG A 64 -5.56 -2.10 -5.08
C ARG A 64 -6.57 -1.09 -4.53
N ALA A 65 -6.41 -0.67 -3.27
CA ALA A 65 -7.31 0.26 -2.62
C ALA A 65 -7.28 1.65 -3.27
N LEU A 66 -6.08 2.17 -3.56
CA LEU A 66 -5.92 3.49 -4.20
C LEU A 66 -6.43 3.49 -5.64
N SER A 67 -6.14 2.42 -6.39
CA SER A 67 -6.66 2.22 -7.74
C SER A 67 -8.20 2.17 -7.74
N ALA A 68 -8.80 1.33 -6.88
CA ALA A 68 -10.25 1.20 -6.77
C ALA A 68 -10.94 2.50 -6.32
N ALA A 69 -10.30 3.27 -5.44
CA ALA A 69 -10.81 4.57 -4.98
C ALA A 69 -10.71 5.67 -6.06
N GLY A 70 -10.06 5.41 -7.20
CA GLY A 70 -9.81 6.40 -8.25
C GLY A 70 -9.04 7.60 -7.69
N LEU A 71 -8.00 7.32 -6.90
CA LEU A 71 -7.09 8.32 -6.35
C LEU A 71 -5.81 8.30 -7.18
N ASP A 72 -5.60 9.27 -8.07
CA ASP A 72 -4.36 9.37 -8.83
C ASP A 72 -3.20 9.92 -8.00
N ALA A 73 -3.51 10.68 -6.94
CA ALA A 73 -2.55 11.14 -5.96
C ALA A 73 -3.18 11.15 -4.56
N VAL A 74 -2.36 10.89 -3.54
CA VAL A 74 -2.78 11.01 -2.14
C VAL A 74 -2.37 12.40 -1.63
N PRO A 75 -3.28 13.21 -1.07
CA PRO A 75 -2.92 14.55 -0.60
C PRO A 75 -1.92 14.46 0.55
N ARG A 76 -0.91 15.33 0.59
CA ARG A 76 -0.03 15.49 1.76
C ARG A 76 -0.62 16.55 2.69
N GLU A 77 -0.64 16.26 3.99
CA GLU A 77 -0.97 17.27 4.99
C GLU A 77 0.12 18.37 4.94
N GLN A 78 -0.29 19.63 4.72
CA GLN A 78 0.56 20.82 4.81
C GLN A 78 1.69 20.95 3.77
N ARG A 79 1.65 20.20 2.65
CA ARG A 79 2.57 20.39 1.52
C ARG A 79 1.83 20.64 0.21
N THR A 80 2.50 21.34 -0.70
CA THR A 80 1.96 21.66 -2.03
C THR A 80 2.07 20.49 -3.00
N ASP A 81 2.93 19.50 -2.73
CA ASP A 81 3.07 18.29 -3.54
C ASP A 81 2.17 17.16 -3.03
N ALA A 82 1.45 16.51 -3.94
CA ALA A 82 0.70 15.30 -3.64
C ALA A 82 1.60 14.06 -3.79
N ILE A 83 1.31 13.01 -3.03
CA ILE A 83 1.97 11.72 -3.15
C ILE A 83 1.59 11.10 -4.50
N ARG A 84 2.60 10.90 -5.34
CA ARG A 84 2.51 10.22 -6.63
C ARG A 84 2.69 8.73 -6.42
N TRP A 85 1.67 8.12 -5.82
CA TRP A 85 1.81 6.77 -5.24
C TRP A 85 2.20 5.71 -6.26
N ARG A 86 1.76 5.85 -7.52
CA ARG A 86 2.08 4.89 -8.60
C ARG A 86 3.58 4.90 -8.87
N GLU A 87 4.14 6.09 -9.04
CA GLU A 87 5.55 6.32 -9.33
C GLU A 87 6.44 5.97 -8.13
N GLU A 88 6.03 6.40 -6.93
CA GLU A 88 6.76 6.08 -5.69
C GLU A 88 6.78 4.57 -5.43
N LEU A 89 5.64 3.88 -5.60
CA LEU A 89 5.55 2.43 -5.42
C LEU A 89 6.37 1.67 -6.47
N ALA A 90 6.28 2.06 -7.75
CA ALA A 90 7.04 1.43 -8.82
C ALA A 90 8.55 1.59 -8.58
N ALA A 91 9.01 2.80 -8.25
CA ALA A 91 10.41 3.07 -7.95
C ALA A 91 10.90 2.23 -6.76
N ARG A 92 10.11 2.13 -5.69
CA ARG A 92 10.45 1.31 -4.52
C ARG A 92 10.51 -0.18 -4.87
N ALA A 93 9.51 -0.70 -5.57
CA ALA A 93 9.47 -2.11 -5.96
C ALA A 93 10.70 -2.46 -6.81
N ILE A 94 11.04 -1.65 -7.80
CA ILE A 94 12.25 -1.84 -8.63
C ILE A 94 13.52 -1.84 -7.77
N ALA A 95 13.64 -0.91 -6.82
CA ALA A 95 14.80 -0.83 -5.94
C ALA A 95 14.95 -2.05 -5.01
N LEU A 96 13.86 -2.73 -4.67
CA LEU A 96 13.85 -3.94 -3.84
C LEU A 96 14.01 -5.24 -4.63
N GLN A 97 13.99 -5.18 -5.96
CA GLN A 97 14.07 -6.37 -6.80
C GLN A 97 15.44 -7.05 -6.66
N ARG A 98 15.44 -8.36 -6.49
CA ARG A 98 16.67 -9.17 -6.45
C ARG A 98 17.20 -9.40 -7.85
N ALA A 99 18.46 -9.83 -7.94
CA ALA A 99 19.13 -10.08 -9.22
C ALA A 99 18.45 -11.18 -10.09
N ASP A 100 17.74 -12.12 -9.46
CA ASP A 100 16.94 -13.15 -10.14
C ASP A 100 15.54 -12.68 -10.55
N GLY A 101 15.23 -11.39 -10.33
CA GLY A 101 13.95 -10.77 -10.64
C GLY A 101 12.88 -10.96 -9.56
N SER A 102 13.15 -11.72 -8.50
CA SER A 102 12.20 -11.99 -7.42
C SER A 102 12.19 -10.90 -6.35
N TRP A 103 11.16 -10.94 -5.51
CA TRP A 103 11.09 -10.22 -4.24
C TRP A 103 10.95 -11.21 -3.09
N GLN A 104 11.53 -10.86 -1.95
CA GLN A 104 11.45 -11.65 -0.73
C GLN A 104 11.58 -10.71 0.46
N ASN A 105 10.88 -11.01 1.55
CA ASN A 105 11.04 -10.31 2.82
C ASN A 105 11.95 -11.11 3.75
N ASP A 106 12.92 -10.46 4.37
CA ASP A 106 13.72 -11.07 5.44
C ASP A 106 12.84 -11.42 6.65
N ASN A 107 11.76 -10.68 6.85
CA ASN A 107 10.76 -10.97 7.87
C ASN A 107 9.74 -12.01 7.37
N ASN A 108 9.78 -13.21 7.95
CA ASN A 108 8.89 -14.33 7.58
C ASN A 108 7.46 -14.24 8.18
N ARG A 109 7.07 -13.11 8.79
CA ARG A 109 5.67 -12.95 9.21
C ARG A 109 4.78 -13.02 7.97
N TRP A 110 3.73 -13.85 8.04
CA TRP A 110 2.78 -14.06 6.94
C TRP A 110 3.40 -14.70 5.68
N TRP A 111 4.43 -15.51 5.87
CA TRP A 111 5.12 -16.26 4.80
C TRP A 111 5.76 -15.36 3.73
N GLU A 112 6.04 -14.10 4.02
CA GLU A 112 6.67 -13.22 3.03
C GLU A 112 8.15 -13.51 2.77
N ASN A 113 8.75 -14.49 3.47
CA ASN A 113 10.03 -15.03 3.05
C ASN A 113 9.91 -16.06 1.92
N ASP A 114 8.70 -16.44 1.51
CA ASP A 114 8.49 -17.21 0.29
C ASP A 114 8.60 -16.26 -0.91
N PRO A 115 9.63 -16.40 -1.78
CA PRO A 115 9.82 -15.51 -2.91
C PRO A 115 8.68 -15.60 -3.92
N VAL A 116 7.96 -16.73 -4.01
CA VAL A 116 6.81 -16.86 -4.91
C VAL A 116 5.67 -15.95 -4.44
N LEU A 117 5.38 -15.95 -3.15
CA LEU A 117 4.33 -15.13 -2.56
C LEU A 117 4.66 -13.64 -2.68
N ALA A 118 5.84 -13.23 -2.22
CA ALA A 118 6.27 -11.83 -2.24
C ALA A 118 6.39 -11.27 -3.67
N THR A 119 6.89 -12.07 -4.62
CA THR A 119 6.91 -11.70 -6.04
C THR A 119 5.50 -11.53 -6.58
N SER A 120 4.58 -12.46 -6.29
CA SER A 120 3.19 -12.37 -6.77
C SER A 120 2.50 -11.10 -6.27
N TYR A 121 2.64 -10.77 -4.98
CA TYR A 121 2.13 -9.52 -4.42
C TYR A 121 2.72 -8.28 -5.08
N THR A 122 4.03 -8.28 -5.34
CA THR A 122 4.71 -7.13 -5.94
C THR A 122 4.29 -6.93 -7.39
N LEU A 123 4.17 -8.00 -8.17
CA LEU A 123 3.71 -7.92 -9.56
C LEU A 123 2.28 -7.39 -9.67
N LEU A 124 1.37 -7.85 -8.80
CA LEU A 124 -0.01 -7.30 -8.75
C LEU A 124 -0.02 -5.81 -8.36
N ALA A 125 0.86 -5.41 -7.43
CA ALA A 125 1.00 -4.01 -7.04
C ALA A 125 1.52 -3.14 -8.22
N LEU A 126 2.50 -3.64 -8.97
CA LEU A 126 3.05 -2.99 -10.16
C LEU A 126 2.05 -2.92 -11.31
N GLU A 127 1.26 -3.97 -11.53
CA GLU A 127 0.18 -4.00 -12.53
C GLU A 127 -0.84 -2.88 -12.25
N MET A 128 -1.26 -2.75 -11.00
CA MET A 128 -2.15 -1.68 -10.53
C MET A 128 -1.51 -0.31 -10.71
N ALA A 129 -0.23 -0.14 -10.32
CA ALA A 129 0.49 1.12 -10.45
C ALA A 129 0.62 1.56 -11.92
N ALA A 130 0.93 0.63 -12.82
CA ALA A 130 1.05 0.85 -14.26
C ALA A 130 -0.30 1.10 -14.97
N GLY A 131 -1.44 0.92 -14.28
CA GLY A 131 -2.76 1.11 -14.86
C GLY A 131 -3.14 0.02 -15.88
N LEU A 132 -2.55 -1.18 -15.75
CA LEU A 132 -2.82 -2.30 -16.65
C LEU A 132 -4.12 -3.04 -16.29
N THR A 133 -4.65 -2.81 -15.09
CA THR A 133 -5.93 -3.36 -14.64
C THR A 133 -7.09 -2.50 -15.15
N ARG A 134 -7.95 -3.08 -15.98
CA ARG A 134 -9.19 -2.47 -16.49
C ARG A 134 -10.41 -3.00 -15.76
#